data_AF-A0A7R7IE23-F1
#
_entry.id   AF-A0A7R7IE23-F1
#
_cell.length_a   1.000
_cell.length_b   1.000
_cell.length_c   1.000
_cell.angle_alpha   90.00
_cell.angle_beta   90.00
_cell.angle_gamma   90.00
#
_symmetry.space_group_name_H-M   'P 1'
#
loop_
_entity.id
_entity.type
_entity.pdbx_description
1 polymer ?
#
loop_
_entity_poly.entity_id
_entity_poly.type
_entity_poly.pdbx_seq_one_letter_code
_entity_poly.pdbx_strand_id
1 'polypeptide(L)' 'MWSLKANYDALPDSVPKIIARKTGVDHGETYQAIDGYMTAWFMWHLQKDEKAVKAFIGSDAEILHNSLYKDVQSNIK' A
#
# COMPACT_ATOMS: atom_id res chain seq x y z
N MET A 1 4.39 13.66 8.90
CA MET A 1 4.85 12.26 8.77
C MET A 1 4.41 11.38 9.94
N TRP A 2 4.36 11.89 11.18
CA TRP A 2 3.81 11.18 12.35
C TRP A 2 2.40 10.57 12.14
N SER A 3 1.46 11.34 11.58
CA SER A 3 0.05 10.91 11.47
C SER A 3 -0.16 9.66 10.62
N LEU A 4 0.59 9.49 9.53
CA LEU A 4 0.51 8.31 8.66
C LEU A 4 0.89 7.03 9.43
N LYS A 5 2.02 7.05 10.14
CA LYS A 5 2.46 5.92 10.96
C LYS A 5 1.51 5.67 12.14
N ALA A 6 1.07 6.73 12.83
CA ALA A 6 0.13 6.61 13.93
C ALA A 6 -1.21 5.98 13.50
N ASN A 7 -1.72 6.34 12.32
CA ASN A 7 -2.94 5.72 11.78
C ASN A 7 -2.74 4.24 11.46
N TYR A 8 -1.59 3.87 10.88
CA TYR A 8 -1.25 2.47 10.60
C TYR A 8 -1.13 1.63 11.88
N ASP A 9 -0.45 2.18 12.89
CA ASP A 9 -0.25 1.53 14.19
C ASP A 9 -1.57 1.42 14.98
N ALA A 10 -2.50 2.36 14.78
CA ALA A 10 -3.81 2.35 15.44
C ALA A 10 -4.77 1.29 14.87
N LEU A 11 -4.56 0.80 13.65
CA LEU A 11 -5.35 -0.28 13.08
C LEU A 11 -4.97 -1.61 13.75
N PRO A 12 -5.92 -2.50 14.10
CA PRO A 12 -5.59 -3.81 14.66
C PRO A 12 -4.71 -4.64 13.73
N ASP A 13 -3.85 -5.49 14.30
CA ASP A 13 -3.00 -6.38 13.49
C ASP A 13 -3.79 -7.52 12.82
N SER A 14 -5.04 -7.73 13.23
CA SER A 14 -5.96 -8.69 12.61
C SER A 14 -6.53 -8.22 11.27
N VAL A 15 -6.39 -6.94 10.93
CA VAL A 15 -6.89 -6.40 9.65
C VAL A 15 -5.73 -6.29 8.66
N PRO A 16 -5.88 -6.75 7.40
CA PRO A 16 -4.89 -6.52 6.36
C PRO A 16 -4.67 -5.01 6.16
N LYS A 17 -3.45 -4.54 6.40
CA LYS A 17 -3.07 -3.13 6.32
C LYS A 17 -1.70 -2.98 5.69
N ILE A 18 -1.60 -1.98 4.83
CA ILE A 18 -0.36 -1.52 4.24
C ILE A 18 -0.31 0.00 4.24
N ILE A 19 0.89 0.54 4.44
CA ILE A 19 1.20 1.95 4.26
C ILE A 19 2.43 2.07 3.37
N ALA A 20 2.43 3.05 2.48
CA ALA A 20 3.56 3.40 1.64
C ALA A 20 3.49 4.89 1.28
N ARG A 21 4.62 5.49 0.95
CA ARG A 21 4.67 6.85 0.40
C ARG A 21 5.35 6.85 -0.95
N LYS A 22 4.77 7.56 -1.92
CA LYS A 22 5.44 7.80 -3.20
C LYS A 22 6.66 8.71 -2.98
N THR A 23 7.81 8.32 -3.52
CA THR A 23 9.04 9.10 -3.43
C THR A 23 8.94 10.33 -4.33
N GLY A 24 9.36 11.49 -3.81
CA GLY A 24 9.48 12.73 -4.59
C GLY A 24 8.16 13.42 -4.95
N VAL A 25 7.04 13.03 -4.35
CA VAL A 25 5.71 13.61 -4.62
C VAL A 25 5.25 14.47 -3.45
N ASP A 26 4.79 15.69 -3.75
CA ASP A 26 4.20 16.60 -2.77
C ASP A 26 2.81 16.10 -2.32
N HIS A 27 2.39 16.49 -1.12
CA HIS A 27 1.05 16.17 -0.63
C HIS A 27 -0.05 16.61 -1.60
N GLY A 28 0.07 17.80 -2.18
CA GLY A 28 -0.92 18.36 -3.12
C GLY A 28 -1.04 17.60 -4.44
N GLU A 29 -0.04 16.78 -4.79
CA GLU A 29 0.05 16.07 -6.07
C GLU A 29 -0.20 14.57 -5.93
N THR A 30 -0.36 14.08 -4.69
CA THR A 30 -0.46 12.65 -4.41
C THR A 30 -1.62 11.98 -5.16
N TYR A 31 -2.72 12.69 -5.38
CA TYR A 31 -3.91 12.16 -6.07
C TYR A 31 -3.68 11.75 -7.53
N GLN A 32 -2.60 12.20 -8.18
CA GLN A 32 -2.24 11.81 -9.55
C GLN A 32 -1.17 10.70 -9.60
N ALA A 33 -0.60 10.34 -8.45
CA ALA A 33 0.65 9.59 -8.39
C ALA A 33 0.54 8.17 -7.80
N ILE A 34 -0.64 7.79 -7.31
CA ILE A 34 -0.86 6.55 -6.53
C ILE A 34 -1.82 5.55 -7.19
N ASP A 35 -2.22 5.78 -8.44
CA ASP A 35 -3.34 5.06 -9.07
C ASP A 35 -3.16 3.55 -9.13
N GLY A 36 -1.97 3.05 -9.49
CA GLY A 36 -1.73 1.61 -9.69
C GLY A 36 -2.04 0.74 -8.47
N TYR A 37 -1.47 1.08 -7.30
CA TYR A 37 -1.72 0.31 -6.08
C TYR A 37 -3.11 0.55 -5.51
N MET A 38 -3.70 1.73 -5.68
CA MET A 38 -5.08 1.97 -5.27
C MET A 38 -6.06 1.13 -6.10
N THR A 39 -5.88 1.06 -7.42
CA THR A 39 -6.66 0.19 -8.30
C THR A 39 -6.48 -1.28 -7.93
N ALA A 40 -5.24 -1.74 -7.74
CA ALA A 40 -4.98 -3.12 -7.35
C ALA A 40 -5.66 -3.50 -6.01
N TRP A 41 -5.64 -2.59 -5.03
CA TRP A 41 -6.30 -2.80 -3.74
C TRP A 41 -7.82 -2.99 -3.89
N PHE A 42 -8.46 -2.15 -4.70
CA PHE A 42 -9.89 -2.28 -4.97
C PHE A 42 -10.22 -3.52 -5.80
N MET A 43 -9.40 -3.86 -6.81
CA MET A 43 -9.60 -5.08 -7.61
C MET A 43 -9.53 -6.33 -6.74
N TRP A 44 -8.56 -6.39 -5.82
CA TRP A 44 -8.49 -7.49 -4.87
C TRP A 44 -9.73 -7.53 -3.97
N HIS A 45 -10.02 -6.48 -3.21
CA HIS A 45 -11.04 -6.54 -2.16
C HIS A 45 -12.48 -6.51 -2.67
N LEU A 46 -12.75 -5.80 -3.77
CA LEU A 46 -14.10 -5.60 -4.29
C LEU A 46 -14.45 -6.59 -5.40
N GLN A 47 -13.46 -7.03 -6.18
CA GLN A 47 -13.67 -7.92 -7.33
C GLN A 47 -13.07 -9.31 -7.16
N LYS A 48 -12.41 -9.59 -6.02
CA LYS A 48 -11.73 -10.87 -5.74
C LYS A 48 -10.68 -11.22 -6.80
N ASP A 49 -10.00 -10.21 -7.36
CA ASP A 49 -8.96 -10.40 -8.36
C ASP A 49 -7.68 -10.99 -7.73
N GLU A 50 -7.44 -12.28 -7.97
CA GLU A 50 -6.27 -13.01 -7.47
C GLU A 50 -4.94 -12.58 -8.12
N LYS A 51 -4.97 -11.89 -9.27
CA LYS A 51 -3.75 -11.30 -9.86
C LYS A 51 -3.39 -10.02 -9.11
N ALA A 52 -4.38 -9.19 -8.78
CA ALA A 52 -4.16 -7.94 -8.06
C ALA A 52 -3.60 -8.17 -6.65
N VAL A 53 -4.00 -9.26 -5.99
CA VAL A 53 -3.43 -9.74 -4.70
C VAL A 53 -1.90 -9.78 -4.69
N LYS A 54 -1.29 -10.17 -5.81
CA LYS A 54 0.16 -10.41 -5.90
C LYS A 54 1.00 -9.14 -5.72
N ALA A 55 0.37 -7.97 -5.86
CA ALA A 55 1.03 -6.71 -5.55
C ALA A 55 1.30 -6.52 -4.05
N PHE A 56 0.60 -7.25 -3.16
CA PHE A 56 0.59 -7.00 -1.71
C PHE A 56 0.96 -8.21 -0.84
N ILE A 57 0.84 -9.44 -1.35
CA ILE A 57 0.98 -10.68 -0.55
C ILE A 57 2.35 -11.35 -0.72
N GLY A 58 2.87 -11.92 0.35
CA GLY A 58 4.16 -12.62 0.37
C GLY A 58 5.40 -11.71 0.41
N SER A 59 6.57 -12.33 0.61
CA SER A 59 7.86 -11.63 0.64
C SER A 59 8.25 -10.98 -0.68
N ASP A 60 7.71 -11.49 -1.79
CA ASP A 60 8.01 -11.03 -3.15
C ASP A 60 6.94 -10.05 -3.67
N ALA A 61 6.04 -9.57 -2.81
CA ALA A 61 5.03 -8.58 -3.18
C ALA A 61 5.68 -7.34 -3.81
N GLU A 62 5.19 -6.93 -4.99
CA GLU A 62 5.81 -5.86 -5.78
C GLU A 62 6.02 -4.56 -4.99
N ILE A 63 5.05 -4.18 -4.14
CA ILE A 63 5.11 -2.95 -3.34
C ILE A 63 6.28 -2.92 -2.34
N LEU A 64 6.79 -4.07 -1.91
CA LEU A 64 7.93 -4.17 -1.00
C LEU A 64 9.25 -3.87 -1.70
N HIS A 65 9.31 -4.04 -3.02
CA HIS A 65 10.52 -3.93 -3.83
C HIS A 65 10.51 -2.72 -4.78
N ASN A 66 9.37 -2.04 -4.90
CA ASN A 66 9.22 -0.89 -5.79
C ASN A 66 9.94 0.36 -5.25
N SER A 67 11.11 0.67 -5.81
CA SER A 67 11.94 1.83 -5.44
C SER A 67 11.27 3.20 -5.59
N LEU A 68 10.15 3.30 -6.32
CA LEU A 68 9.36 4.52 -6.40
C LEU A 68 8.56 4.81 -5.12
N TYR A 69 8.52 3.86 -4.18
CA TYR A 69 7.86 3.99 -2.89
C TYR A 69 8.87 3.84 -1.75
N LYS A 70 8.55 4.45 -0.63
CA LYS A 70 9.36 4.45 0.60
C LYS A 70 8.47 4.36 1.83
N ASP A 71 9.10 4.12 2.98
CA ASP A 71 8.43 3.99 4.27
C ASP A 71 7.34 2.90 4.25
N VAL A 72 7.57 1.84 3.47
CA VAL A 72 6.61 0.75 3.26
C VAL A 72 6.52 -0.13 4.52
N GLN A 73 5.30 -0.37 5.01
CA GLN A 73 5.03 -1.32 6.09
C GLN A 73 3.75 -2.09 5.78
N SER A 74 3.79 -3.41 5.95
CA SER A 74 2.67 -4.33 5.65
C SER A 74 2.60 -5.43 6.69
N ASN A 75 1.39 -5.85 7.08
CA ASN A 75 1.14 -7.07 7.86
C ASN A 75 0.53 -8.20 7.01
N ILE A 76 0.41 -7.97 5.70
CA ILE A 76 -0.22 -8.88 4.75
C ILE A 76 0.79 -9.99 4.44
N LYS A 77 0.39 -11.24 4.63
CA LYS A 77 1.23 -12.44 4.46
C LYS A 77 0.76 -13.26 3.29
#